data_AF-A0A158BT38-F1
#
_entry.id   AF-A0A158BT38-F1
#
_cell.length_a   1.000
_cell.length_b   1.000
_cell.length_c   1.000
_cell.angle_alpha   90.00
_cell.angle_beta   90.00
_cell.angle_gamma   90.00
#
_symmetry.space_group_name_H-M   'P 1'
#
loop_
_entity.id
_entity.type
_entity.pdbx_description
1 polymer ?
#
loop_
_entity_poly.entity_id
_entity_poly.type
_entity_poly.pdbx_seq_one_letter_code
_entity_poly.pdbx_strand_id
1 'polypeptide(L)'
;MQSTSITIDRDYPSTPQEWKDFETRKAKEVSALPSGAMVAESGYYRLSAIGGTRGSFLTKLEAGKTAPKFDYAKWDQWQWEADLALATICKPGEACARDGRWVLRTMQWTPAADDKTHTQYERRFRAGESLPTFEVSNEAASKLYWEWLGA
;
A
#
# COMPACT_ATOMS: atom_id res chain seq x y z
N MET A 1 25.30 11.56 -35.95
CA MET A 1 24.90 11.15 -34.59
C MET A 1 23.45 11.53 -34.41
N GLN A 2 22.52 10.57 -34.44
CA GLN A 2 21.10 10.85 -34.23
C GLN A 2 20.86 10.98 -32.72
N SER A 3 20.36 12.14 -32.30
CA SER A 3 19.97 12.41 -30.92
C SER A 3 18.59 11.82 -30.72
N THR A 4 18.47 10.73 -29.96
CA THR A 4 17.19 10.13 -29.60
C THR A 4 16.49 11.07 -28.61
N SER A 5 15.43 11.76 -29.02
CA SER A 5 14.61 12.54 -28.09
C SER A 5 13.82 11.58 -27.21
N ILE A 6 14.20 11.47 -25.94
CA ILE A 6 13.42 10.75 -24.94
C ILE A 6 12.24 11.64 -24.60
N THR A 7 11.03 11.28 -25.03
CA THR A 7 9.80 11.90 -24.55
C THR A 7 9.56 11.35 -23.15
N ILE A 8 9.98 12.10 -22.13
CA ILE A 8 9.54 11.83 -20.75
C ILE A 8 8.09 12.27 -20.70
N ASP A 9 7.19 11.31 -20.52
CA ASP A 9 5.77 11.58 -20.29
C ASP A 9 5.66 12.44 -19.02
N ARG A 10 5.35 13.72 -19.22
CA ARG A 10 5.38 14.74 -18.17
C ARG A 10 4.22 14.60 -17.18
N ASP A 11 3.29 13.70 -17.47
CA ASP A 11 2.10 13.45 -16.68
C ASP A 11 2.33 12.40 -15.57
N TYR A 12 3.51 11.79 -15.52
CA TYR A 12 3.86 10.84 -14.48
C TYR A 12 4.43 11.55 -13.22
N PRO A 13 3.90 11.26 -12.01
CA PRO A 13 4.35 11.94 -10.81
C PRO A 13 5.83 11.71 -10.49
N SER A 14 6.53 12.78 -10.09
CA SER A 14 7.97 12.76 -9.80
C SER A 14 8.31 13.18 -8.37
N THR A 15 7.39 13.85 -7.67
CA THR A 15 7.55 14.28 -6.28
C THR A 15 6.50 13.63 -5.36
N PRO A 16 6.74 13.55 -4.04
CA PRO A 16 5.75 13.00 -3.09
C PRO A 16 4.39 13.70 -3.15
N GLN A 17 4.38 15.02 -3.36
CA GLN A 17 3.15 15.80 -3.47
C GLN A 17 2.39 15.48 -4.76
N GLU A 18 3.10 15.41 -5.90
CA GLU A 18 2.48 14.99 -7.17
C GLU A 18 1.91 13.58 -7.08
N TRP A 19 2.60 12.66 -6.40
CA TRP A 19 2.12 11.31 -6.15
C TRP A 19 0.82 11.31 -5.35
N LYS A 20 0.77 12.08 -4.26
CA LYS A 20 -0.42 12.19 -3.43
C LYS A 20 -1.62 12.75 -4.21
N ASP A 21 -1.39 13.78 -5.03
CA ASP A 21 -2.45 14.40 -5.83
C ASP A 21 -2.94 13.48 -6.94
N PHE A 22 -2.01 12.77 -7.60
CA PHE A 22 -2.33 11.74 -8.59
C PHE A 22 -3.18 10.63 -7.98
N GLU A 23 -2.75 10.02 -6.88
CA GLU A 23 -3.47 8.92 -6.23
C GLU A 23 -4.84 9.39 -5.72
N THR A 24 -4.93 10.59 -5.14
CA THR A 24 -6.21 11.17 -4.69
C THR A 24 -7.20 11.36 -5.85
N ARG A 25 -6.73 11.79 -7.02
CA ARG A 25 -7.56 11.95 -8.21
C ARG A 25 -7.94 10.58 -8.79
N LYS A 26 -6.96 9.68 -8.96
CA LYS A 26 -7.17 8.34 -9.51
C LYS A 26 -8.15 7.52 -8.66
N ALA A 27 -8.09 7.63 -7.33
CA ALA A 27 -9.03 6.96 -6.42
C ALA A 27 -10.50 7.38 -6.64
N LYS A 28 -10.76 8.58 -7.18
CA LYS A 28 -12.11 9.05 -7.54
C LYS A 28 -12.54 8.58 -8.93
N GLU A 29 -11.59 8.31 -9.81
CA GLU A 29 -11.82 7.83 -11.17
C GLU A 29 -12.05 6.32 -11.22
N VAL A 30 -11.35 5.56 -10.36
CA VAL A 30 -11.46 4.10 -10.30
C VAL A 30 -12.71 3.70 -9.52
N SER A 31 -13.65 3.07 -10.21
CA SER A 31 -14.85 2.51 -9.59
C SER A 31 -14.49 1.49 -8.51
N ALA A 32 -15.22 1.54 -7.40
CA ALA A 32 -15.11 0.51 -6.37
C ALA A 32 -15.49 -0.87 -6.93
N LEU A 33 -14.79 -1.89 -6.46
CA LEU A 33 -14.81 -3.22 -7.03
C LEU A 33 -15.51 -4.20 -6.07
N PRO A 34 -16.57 -4.92 -6.50
CA PRO A 34 -17.23 -5.89 -5.65
C PRO A 34 -16.40 -7.17 -5.47
N SER A 35 -16.81 -8.00 -4.52
CA SER A 35 -16.16 -9.28 -4.22
C SER A 35 -16.10 -10.18 -5.46
N GLY A 36 -14.92 -10.70 -5.79
CA GLY A 36 -14.78 -11.63 -6.93
C GLY A 36 -14.97 -11.02 -8.32
N ALA A 37 -15.08 -9.69 -8.45
CA ALA A 37 -15.15 -9.04 -9.75
C ALA A 37 -13.77 -8.93 -10.42
N MET A 38 -13.78 -8.73 -11.73
CA MET A 38 -12.56 -8.49 -12.50
C MET A 38 -12.02 -7.10 -12.23
N VAL A 39 -10.74 -7.02 -11.90
CA VAL A 39 -10.02 -5.78 -11.60
C VAL A 39 -9.82 -5.00 -12.89
N ALA A 40 -10.33 -3.77 -12.94
CA ALA A 40 -10.21 -2.91 -14.11
C ALA A 40 -8.86 -2.17 -14.19
N GLU A 41 -8.32 -1.78 -13.03
CA GLU A 41 -7.11 -0.98 -12.91
C GLU A 41 -6.14 -1.66 -11.94
N SER A 42 -4.84 -1.65 -12.24
CA SER A 42 -3.86 -2.20 -11.29
C SER A 42 -3.65 -1.22 -10.13
N GLY A 43 -3.43 -1.75 -8.93
CA GLY A 43 -3.21 -0.88 -7.79
C GLY A 43 -3.21 -1.60 -6.46
N TYR A 44 -2.97 -0.82 -5.42
CA TYR A 44 -3.24 -1.22 -4.05
C TYR A 44 -4.69 -0.88 -3.72
N TYR A 45 -5.43 -1.90 -3.31
CA TYR A 45 -6.83 -1.81 -2.91
C TYR A 45 -7.00 -2.05 -1.43
N ARG A 46 -8.05 -1.48 -0.85
CA ARG A 46 -8.44 -1.69 0.54
C ARG A 46 -9.89 -2.13 0.63
N LEU A 47 -10.16 -3.04 1.54
CA LEU A 47 -11.53 -3.36 1.91
C LEU A 47 -12.18 -2.15 2.59
N SER A 48 -13.38 -1.80 2.15
CA SER A 48 -14.18 -0.75 2.77
C SER A 48 -15.58 -1.27 3.04
N ALA A 49 -16.14 -0.85 4.17
CA ALA A 49 -17.55 -0.92 4.46
C ALA A 49 -18.21 0.43 4.16
N ILE A 50 -19.50 0.43 3.83
CA ILE A 50 -20.32 1.63 3.58
C ILE A 50 -20.37 2.53 4.82
N GLY A 51 -20.27 1.94 6.02
CA GLY A 51 -20.17 2.67 7.29
C GLY A 51 -18.84 3.40 7.53
N GLY A 52 -17.93 3.43 6.55
CA GLY A 52 -16.64 4.12 6.64
C GLY A 52 -15.51 3.31 7.29
N THR A 53 -15.81 2.11 7.79
CA THR A 53 -14.77 1.17 8.27
C THR A 53 -13.90 0.73 7.11
N ARG A 54 -12.59 0.76 7.30
CA ARG A 54 -11.61 0.34 6.30
C ARG A 54 -10.74 -0.78 6.85
N GLY A 55 -10.34 -1.71 5.98
CA GLY A 55 -9.37 -2.75 6.29
C GLY A 55 -8.04 -2.12 6.68
N SER A 56 -7.31 -2.76 7.61
CA SER A 56 -6.03 -2.22 8.08
C SER A 56 -4.98 -2.17 6.97
N PHE A 57 -4.96 -3.19 6.11
CA PHE A 57 -3.90 -3.41 5.13
C PHE A 57 -4.37 -3.27 3.69
N LEU A 58 -3.41 -2.99 2.82
CA LEU A 58 -3.62 -2.90 1.38
C LEU A 58 -3.36 -4.24 0.72
N THR A 59 -4.09 -4.50 -0.36
CA THR A 59 -3.91 -5.69 -1.19
C THR A 59 -3.55 -5.25 -2.60
N LYS A 60 -2.43 -5.76 -3.11
CA LYS A 60 -2.07 -5.56 -4.52
C LYS A 60 -3.05 -6.35 -5.39
N LEU A 61 -3.77 -5.66 -6.27
CA LEU A 61 -4.62 -6.26 -7.30
C LEU A 61 -4.12 -5.85 -8.69
N GLU A 62 -4.18 -6.78 -9.64
CA GLU A 62 -3.69 -6.57 -11.01
C GLU A 62 -4.86 -6.57 -12.00
N ALA A 63 -4.84 -5.64 -12.95
CA ALA A 63 -5.86 -5.53 -13.98
C ALA A 63 -6.05 -6.85 -14.75
N GLY A 64 -7.30 -7.18 -15.07
CA GLY A 64 -7.69 -8.42 -15.74
C GLY A 64 -7.67 -9.66 -14.85
N LYS A 65 -7.29 -9.54 -13.56
CA LYS A 65 -7.42 -10.63 -12.57
C LYS A 65 -8.73 -10.51 -11.80
N THR A 66 -9.16 -11.63 -11.22
CA THR A 66 -10.29 -11.66 -10.29
C THR A 66 -9.84 -11.17 -8.92
N ALA A 67 -10.56 -10.19 -8.36
CA ALA A 67 -10.30 -9.74 -6.99
C ALA A 67 -10.63 -10.85 -5.98
N PRO A 68 -9.91 -10.92 -4.86
CA PRO A 68 -10.22 -11.86 -3.80
C PRO A 68 -11.65 -11.68 -3.29
N LYS A 69 -12.27 -12.80 -2.90
CA LYS A 69 -13.55 -12.76 -2.21
C LYS A 69 -13.33 -12.28 -0.78
N PHE A 70 -14.23 -11.44 -0.30
CA PHE A 70 -14.31 -11.02 1.09
C PHE A 70 -15.63 -11.45 1.73
N ASP A 71 -15.64 -11.45 3.06
CA ASP A 71 -16.84 -11.67 3.85
C ASP A 71 -17.77 -10.45 3.78
N TYR A 72 -18.92 -10.64 3.15
CA TYR A 72 -19.96 -9.62 3.03
C TYR A 72 -20.59 -9.20 4.36
N ALA A 73 -20.44 -10.00 5.43
CA ALA A 73 -20.87 -9.58 6.76
C ALA A 73 -19.99 -8.45 7.32
N LYS A 74 -18.79 -8.25 6.77
CA LYS A 74 -17.80 -7.29 7.27
C LYS A 74 -17.45 -6.20 6.25
N TRP A 75 -17.50 -6.50 4.96
CA TRP A 75 -16.98 -5.64 3.90
C TRP A 75 -17.93 -5.56 2.72
N ASP A 76 -17.98 -4.40 2.09
CA ASP A 76 -18.89 -4.15 0.96
C ASP A 76 -18.14 -4.12 -0.38
N GLN A 77 -16.90 -3.62 -0.39
CA GLN A 77 -16.15 -3.39 -1.62
C GLN A 77 -14.64 -3.27 -1.41
N TRP A 78 -13.90 -3.47 -2.50
CA TRP A 78 -12.52 -3.04 -2.66
C TRP A 78 -12.49 -1.60 -3.21
N GLN A 79 -11.73 -0.72 -2.56
CA GLN A 79 -11.48 0.66 -3.01
C GLN A 79 -10.02 0.79 -3.43
N TRP A 80 -9.77 1.41 -4.59
CA TRP A 80 -8.42 1.73 -5.04
C TRP A 80 -7.86 2.85 -4.17
N GLU A 81 -6.62 2.72 -3.71
CA GLU A 81 -5.98 3.67 -2.78
C GLU A 81 -4.68 4.26 -3.31
N ALA A 82 -3.92 3.47 -4.06
CA ALA A 82 -2.56 3.83 -4.40
C ALA A 82 -2.04 3.05 -5.61
N ASP A 83 -1.08 3.67 -6.32
CA ASP A 83 -0.43 3.10 -7.49
C ASP A 83 0.64 2.06 -7.08
N LEU A 84 0.94 1.13 -7.99
CA LEU A 84 1.96 0.11 -7.76
C LEU A 84 3.40 0.64 -7.85
N ALA A 85 3.60 1.84 -8.40
CA ALA A 85 4.92 2.41 -8.62
C ALA A 85 5.66 2.76 -7.32
N LEU A 86 4.94 3.16 -6.26
CA LEU A 86 5.54 3.40 -4.95
C LEU A 86 5.24 2.24 -4.00
N ALA A 87 6.30 1.68 -3.43
CA ALA A 87 6.20 0.57 -2.49
C ALA A 87 5.41 0.95 -1.23
N THR A 88 4.61 0.00 -0.75
CA THR A 88 3.87 0.08 0.52
C THR A 88 4.52 -0.74 1.63
N ILE A 89 5.67 -1.36 1.36
CA ILE A 89 6.49 -2.12 2.30
C ILE A 89 7.92 -1.59 2.23
N CYS A 90 8.56 -1.46 3.38
CA CYS A 90 9.96 -1.05 3.51
C CYS A 90 10.68 -1.81 4.61
N LYS A 91 12.01 -1.89 4.55
CA LYS A 91 12.79 -2.41 5.67
C LYS A 91 13.03 -1.31 6.72
N PRO A 92 13.25 -1.68 7.99
CA PRO A 92 13.73 -0.75 9.00
C PRO A 92 15.06 -0.11 8.57
N GLY A 93 15.20 1.20 8.78
CA GLY A 93 16.36 2.00 8.38
C GLY A 93 16.29 2.56 6.96
N GLU A 94 15.40 2.06 6.09
CA GLU A 94 15.25 2.55 4.71
C GLU A 94 14.40 3.83 4.65
N ALA A 95 14.71 4.70 3.68
CA ALA A 95 13.89 5.86 3.35
C ALA A 95 12.72 5.42 2.47
N CYS A 96 11.49 5.54 2.97
CA CYS A 96 10.31 5.05 2.26
C CYS A 96 9.71 6.09 1.32
N ALA A 97 9.10 5.62 0.24
CA ALA A 97 8.61 6.48 -0.82
C ALA A 97 7.27 7.17 -0.52
N ARG A 98 6.55 6.77 0.54
CA ARG A 98 5.17 7.25 0.80
C ARG A 98 5.06 8.04 2.10
N ASP A 99 4.39 9.18 2.00
CA ASP A 99 3.84 9.91 3.13
C ASP A 99 2.70 9.11 3.78
N GLY A 100 2.52 9.22 5.09
CA GLY A 100 1.32 8.72 5.76
C GLY A 100 1.63 7.87 6.96
N ARG A 101 0.67 7.03 7.35
CA ARG A 101 0.82 6.12 8.49
C ARG A 101 1.53 4.85 8.07
N TRP A 102 2.45 4.42 8.92
CA TRP A 102 3.17 3.16 8.78
C TRP A 102 3.13 2.41 10.11
N VAL A 103 3.16 1.08 10.03
CA VAL A 103 3.24 0.21 11.21
C VAL A 103 4.34 -0.83 11.04
N LEU A 104 5.03 -1.15 12.12
CA LEU A 104 6.03 -2.22 12.12
C LEU A 104 5.31 -3.58 12.18
N ARG A 105 5.76 -4.51 11.34
CA ARG A 105 5.30 -5.90 11.31
C ARG A 105 6.47 -6.86 11.39
N THR A 106 6.17 -8.07 11.87
CA THR A 106 7.08 -9.21 11.82
C THR A 106 6.51 -10.28 10.94
N MET A 107 7.26 -10.65 9.90
CA MET A 107 6.94 -11.77 9.02
C MET A 107 6.86 -13.08 9.81
N GLN A 108 5.72 -13.76 9.73
CA GLN A 108 5.55 -15.11 10.25
C GLN A 108 5.88 -16.11 9.13
N TRP A 109 6.73 -17.08 9.46
CA TRP A 109 7.20 -18.07 8.48
C TRP A 109 6.25 -19.27 8.37
N THR A 110 5.23 -19.31 9.24
CA THR A 110 4.22 -20.35 9.27
C THR A 110 3.16 -20.04 8.22
N PRO A 111 2.87 -20.95 7.26
CA PRO A 111 1.94 -20.69 6.17
C PRO A 111 0.51 -20.28 6.58
N ALA A 112 0.10 -20.60 7.80
CA ALA A 112 -1.23 -20.32 8.34
C ALA A 112 -1.26 -19.14 9.31
N ALA A 113 -0.12 -18.49 9.58
CA ALA A 113 -0.05 -17.38 10.52
C ALA A 113 0.01 -16.05 9.78
N ASP A 114 -0.87 -15.13 10.15
CA ASP A 114 -0.75 -13.74 9.71
C ASP A 114 0.49 -13.09 10.32
N ASP A 115 1.10 -12.18 9.57
CA ASP A 115 2.23 -11.39 10.06
C ASP A 115 1.82 -10.58 11.30
N LYS A 116 2.68 -10.62 12.32
CA LYS A 116 2.42 -9.98 13.61
C LYS A 116 2.52 -8.47 13.45
N THR A 117 1.49 -7.76 13.88
CA THR A 117 1.43 -6.29 13.84
C THR A 117 1.81 -5.70 15.19
N HIS A 118 2.74 -4.76 15.21
CA HIS A 118 3.17 -4.04 16.41
C HIS A 118 2.55 -2.65 16.43
N THR A 119 1.27 -2.57 16.79
CA THR A 119 0.49 -1.32 16.78
C THR A 119 1.08 -0.22 17.65
N GLN A 120 1.85 -0.57 18.68
CA GLN A 120 2.57 0.38 19.52
C GLN A 120 3.67 1.17 18.77
N TYR A 121 4.07 0.71 17.59
CA TYR A 121 5.03 1.39 16.71
C TYR A 121 4.36 2.08 15.53
N GLU A 122 3.03 2.12 15.44
CA GLU A 122 2.32 2.88 14.41
C GLU A 122 2.67 4.37 14.51
N ARG A 123 3.12 4.97 13.40
CA ARG A 123 3.45 6.39 13.34
C ARG A 123 3.29 6.96 11.93
N ARG A 124 3.13 8.28 11.85
CA ARG A 124 3.18 9.03 10.58
C ARG A 124 4.61 9.38 10.20
N PHE A 125 4.94 9.16 8.93
CA PHE A 125 6.23 9.49 8.32
C PHE A 125 6.04 10.31 7.05
N ARG A 126 7.10 11.02 6.66
CA ARG A 126 7.19 11.66 5.34
C ARG A 126 7.95 10.79 4.37
N ALA A 127 7.63 10.90 3.09
CA ALA A 127 8.37 10.30 1.99
C ALA A 127 9.82 10.79 2.03
N GLY A 128 10.75 9.86 1.88
CA GLY A 128 12.19 10.09 2.03
C GLY A 128 12.70 10.06 3.47
N GLU A 129 11.83 10.00 4.48
CA GLU A 129 12.25 9.82 5.87
C GLU A 129 12.67 8.36 6.11
N SER A 130 13.81 8.17 6.79
CA SER A 130 14.25 6.84 7.22
C SER A 130 13.34 6.31 8.31
N LEU A 131 12.77 5.12 8.08
CA LEU A 131 11.97 4.48 9.11
C LEU A 131 12.85 3.94 10.24
N PRO A 132 12.42 4.07 11.52
CA PRO A 132 13.20 3.60 12.65
C PRO A 132 13.54 2.11 12.59
N THR A 133 14.74 1.78 13.06
CA THR A 133 15.14 0.41 13.36
C THR A 133 14.69 0.06 14.78
N PHE A 134 14.11 -1.13 14.94
CA PHE A 134 13.67 -1.64 16.23
C PHE A 134 14.28 -3.00 16.51
N GLU A 135 14.58 -3.24 17.78
CA GLU A 135 14.78 -4.58 18.30
C GLU A 135 13.48 -5.04 18.95
N VAL A 136 12.89 -6.09 18.39
CA VAL A 136 11.69 -6.72 18.95
C VAL A 136 12.15 -8.00 19.63
N SER A 137 11.86 -8.14 20.92
CA SER A 137 12.27 -9.30 21.69
C SER A 137 11.81 -10.60 21.04
N ASN A 138 12.74 -11.56 20.92
CA ASN A 138 12.54 -12.88 20.29
C ASN A 138 12.22 -12.86 18.79
N GLU A 139 12.43 -11.73 18.09
CA GLU A 139 12.25 -11.65 16.64
C GLU A 139 13.56 -11.31 15.95
N ALA A 140 13.84 -11.99 14.83
CA ALA A 140 15.00 -11.67 14.01
C ALA A 140 14.77 -10.37 13.24
N ALA A 141 15.76 -9.48 13.21
CA ALA A 141 15.67 -8.20 12.48
C ALA A 141 15.35 -8.38 11.00
N SER A 142 15.77 -9.49 10.38
CA SER A 142 15.45 -9.83 8.99
C SER A 142 13.97 -10.11 8.72
N LYS A 143 13.16 -10.34 9.76
CA LYS A 143 11.71 -10.53 9.66
C LYS A 143 10.94 -9.22 9.83
N LEU A 144 11.60 -8.16 10.27
CA LEU A 144 10.95 -6.89 10.54
C LEU A 144 10.82 -6.08 9.26
N TYR A 145 9.64 -5.53 9.05
CA TYR A 145 9.35 -4.61 7.96
C TYR A 145 8.28 -3.61 8.39
N TRP A 146 8.24 -2.48 7.70
CA TRP A 146 7.22 -1.48 7.85
C TRP A 146 6.21 -1.60 6.73
N GLU A 147 4.93 -1.50 7.05
CA GLU A 147 3.84 -1.52 6.09
C GLU A 147 3.02 -0.24 6.15
N TRP A 148 2.72 0.32 4.98
CA TRP A 148 1.98 1.56 4.82
C TRP A 148 0.48 1.34 4.97
N LEU A 149 -0.11 2.09 5.91
CA LEU A 149 -1.53 2.06 6.25
C LEU A 149 -2.34 3.17 5.56
N GLY A 150 -1.73 3.97 4.68
CA GLY A 150 -2.43 5.03 3.94
C GLY A 150 -2.01 6.46 4.35
N ALA A 151 -2.37 7.42 3.50
CA ALA A 151 -2.11 8.85 3.68
C ALA A 151 -2.90 9.46 4.86
#